data_AF-A0A6A5A853-F1
#
_entry.id   AF-A0A6A5A853-F1
#
_cell.length_a   1.000
_cell.length_b   1.000
_cell.length_c   1.000
_cell.angle_alpha   90.00
_cell.angle_beta   90.00
_cell.angle_gamma   90.00
#
_symmetry.space_group_name_H-M   'P 1'
#
loop_
_entity.id
_entity.type
_entity.pdbx_description
1 polymer ?
#
loop_
_entity_poly.entity_id
_entity_poly.type
_entity_poly.pdbx_seq_one_letter_code
_entity_poly.pdbx_strand_id
1 'polypeptide(L)'
;MVKIIVAALSAAVASAFGTISELPREISSLMDETVDPCTDFYSYSCGTWQNNTLLYDNQNINVHTVLAADKLVEKLLMPNTLGLAPIEDHLKAIRSANSTVEAIFRGAAIAKATGMPLFMKLTVSGDNADATRYALYAEHPGLPLEEIFFEEPVLWAAIEKPYREYIATTFTLAGRADA
;
A
#
# COMPACT_ATOMS: atom_id res chain seq x y z
N MET A 1 21.38 -39.47 -49.70
CA MET A 1 20.10 -40.00 -49.18
C MET A 1 20.03 -39.70 -47.70
N VAL A 2 19.31 -38.64 -47.32
CA VAL A 2 19.23 -38.16 -45.93
C VAL A 2 17.89 -38.64 -45.36
N LYS A 3 17.92 -39.47 -44.32
CA LYS A 3 16.73 -39.97 -43.62
C LYS A 3 16.31 -38.93 -42.58
N ILE A 4 15.16 -38.31 -42.78
CA ILE A 4 14.52 -37.43 -41.79
C ILE A 4 13.67 -38.31 -40.88
N ILE A 5 14.05 -38.41 -39.61
CA ILE A 5 13.27 -39.09 -38.57
C ILE A 5 12.37 -38.03 -37.95
N VAL A 6 11.07 -38.11 -38.23
CA VAL A 6 10.05 -37.27 -37.58
C VAL A 6 9.77 -37.88 -36.21
N ALA A 7 10.24 -37.23 -35.15
CA ALA A 7 9.86 -37.56 -33.78
C ALA A 7 8.43 -37.07 -33.55
N ALA A 8 7.48 -37.99 -33.41
CA ALA A 8 6.13 -37.68 -32.97
C ALA A 8 6.18 -37.18 -31.52
N LEU A 9 5.84 -35.92 -31.30
CA LEU A 9 5.57 -35.36 -29.98
C LEU A 9 4.33 -36.07 -29.41
N SER A 10 4.52 -36.94 -28.43
CA SER A 10 3.44 -37.51 -27.64
C SER A 10 2.81 -36.42 -26.78
N ALA A 11 1.58 -36.02 -27.13
CA ALA A 11 0.73 -35.20 -26.28
C ALA A 11 0.26 -36.02 -25.07
N ALA A 12 0.97 -35.90 -23.95
CA ALA A 12 0.49 -36.39 -22.66
C ALA A 12 1.13 -35.57 -21.52
N VAL A 13 0.72 -34.32 -21.39
CA VAL A 13 0.73 -33.63 -20.10
C VAL A 13 -0.73 -33.45 -19.71
N ALA A 14 -1.39 -34.56 -19.33
CA ALA A 14 -2.61 -34.47 -18.55
C ALA A 14 -2.18 -34.05 -17.13
N SER A 15 -2.50 -32.81 -16.80
CA SER A 15 -2.12 -32.14 -15.57
C SER A 15 -2.69 -32.85 -14.34
N ALA A 16 -1.88 -32.96 -13.29
CA ALA A 16 -2.25 -33.54 -11.99
C ALA A 16 -3.18 -32.64 -11.14
N PHE A 17 -3.99 -31.79 -11.78
CA PHE A 17 -5.04 -31.05 -11.11
C PHE A 17 -6.34 -31.83 -11.31
N GLY A 18 -6.97 -32.27 -10.21
CA GLY A 18 -8.28 -32.89 -10.27
C GLY A 18 -9.24 -32.06 -11.11
N THR A 19 -10.13 -32.71 -11.85
CA THR A 19 -11.11 -32.05 -12.71
C THR A 19 -12.12 -31.29 -11.84
N ILE A 20 -11.82 -30.05 -11.49
CA ILE A 20 -12.87 -29.08 -11.17
C ILE A 20 -13.57 -28.83 -12.51
N SER A 21 -14.58 -29.65 -12.82
CA SER A 21 -15.33 -29.53 -14.08
C SER A 21 -16.19 -28.27 -14.10
N GLU A 22 -16.54 -27.73 -12.93
CA GLU A 22 -17.37 -26.54 -12.79
C GLU A 22 -16.90 -25.69 -11.61
N LEU A 23 -16.73 -24.39 -11.85
CA LEU A 23 -16.47 -23.42 -10.80
C LEU A 23 -17.75 -23.24 -9.95
N PRO A 24 -17.63 -22.96 -8.64
CA PRO A 24 -18.78 -22.58 -7.82
C PRO A 24 -19.54 -21.41 -8.43
N ARG A 25 -20.87 -21.39 -8.26
CA ARG A 25 -21.74 -20.35 -8.85
C ARG A 25 -21.36 -18.94 -8.43
N GLU A 26 -20.79 -18.80 -7.25
CA GLU A 26 -20.28 -17.54 -6.71
C GLU A 26 -19.12 -16.98 -7.54
N ILE A 27 -18.36 -17.83 -8.23
CA ILE A 27 -17.26 -17.43 -9.13
C ILE A 27 -17.78 -17.33 -10.56
N SER A 28 -18.52 -18.34 -11.05
CA SER A 28 -18.99 -18.33 -12.43
C SER A 28 -19.99 -17.21 -12.74
N SER A 29 -20.78 -16.74 -11.76
CA SER A 29 -21.65 -15.58 -11.91
C SER A 29 -20.92 -14.24 -12.07
N LEU A 30 -19.63 -14.18 -11.78
CA LEU A 30 -18.79 -12.99 -11.90
C LEU A 30 -18.00 -12.94 -13.21
N MET A 31 -17.94 -14.07 -13.92
CA MET A 31 -17.23 -14.23 -15.18
C MET A 31 -18.09 -13.74 -16.38
N ASP A 32 -17.42 -13.32 -17.44
CA ASP A 32 -18.03 -13.06 -18.75
C ASP A 32 -17.60 -14.13 -19.75
N GLU A 33 -18.36 -15.23 -19.80
CA GLU A 33 -18.08 -16.37 -20.68
C GLU A 33 -18.21 -16.05 -22.18
N THR A 34 -18.61 -14.83 -22.54
CA THR A 34 -18.69 -14.39 -23.95
C THR A 34 -17.33 -13.95 -24.52
N VAL A 35 -16.35 -13.70 -23.65
CA VAL A 35 -14.98 -13.32 -24.03
C VAL A 35 -14.09 -14.56 -24.13
N ASP A 36 -13.25 -14.65 -25.16
CA ASP A 36 -12.30 -15.77 -25.28
C ASP A 36 -11.16 -15.62 -24.25
N PRO A 37 -11.02 -16.56 -23.29
CA PRO A 37 -9.96 -16.52 -22.28
C PRO A 37 -8.54 -16.56 -22.85
N CYS A 38 -8.36 -17.09 -24.07
CA CYS A 38 -7.05 -17.11 -24.74
C CYS A 38 -6.63 -15.74 -25.28
N THR A 39 -7.58 -14.80 -25.36
CA THR A 39 -7.37 -13.45 -25.91
C THR A 39 -7.38 -12.38 -24.83
N ASP A 40 -8.32 -12.46 -23.88
CA ASP A 40 -8.43 -11.55 -22.74
C ASP A 40 -9.00 -12.31 -21.53
N PHE A 41 -8.08 -12.98 -20.83
CA PHE A 41 -8.43 -13.73 -19.63
C PHE A 41 -9.00 -12.85 -18.52
N TYR A 42 -8.60 -11.58 -18.45
CA TYR A 42 -9.11 -10.66 -17.43
C TYR A 42 -10.59 -10.38 -17.64
N SER A 43 -10.98 -9.96 -18.85
CA SER A 43 -12.38 -9.70 -19.18
C SER A 43 -13.24 -10.96 -19.09
N TYR A 44 -12.72 -12.13 -19.53
CA TYR A 44 -13.41 -13.41 -19.32
C TYR A 44 -13.65 -13.71 -17.83
N SER A 45 -12.65 -13.49 -16.99
CA SER A 45 -12.73 -13.86 -15.56
C SER A 45 -13.52 -12.86 -14.70
N CYS A 46 -13.52 -11.57 -15.05
CA CYS A 46 -14.03 -10.48 -14.21
C CYS A 46 -15.09 -9.58 -14.88
N GLY A 47 -15.40 -9.79 -16.17
CA GLY A 47 -16.19 -8.84 -16.96
C GLY A 47 -17.58 -8.57 -16.42
N THR A 48 -18.28 -9.61 -15.96
CA THR A 48 -19.61 -9.45 -15.33
C THR A 48 -19.52 -8.73 -13.99
N TRP A 49 -18.49 -9.00 -13.18
CA TRP A 49 -18.25 -8.27 -11.94
C TRP A 49 -17.94 -6.79 -12.19
N GLN A 50 -17.09 -6.49 -13.16
CA GLN A 50 -16.69 -5.11 -13.50
C GLN A 50 -17.89 -4.29 -13.99
N ASN A 51 -18.77 -4.90 -14.79
CA ASN A 51 -19.97 -4.23 -15.30
C ASN A 51 -21.01 -3.94 -14.22
N ASN A 52 -21.08 -4.79 -13.19
CA ASN A 52 -22.10 -4.71 -12.15
C ASN A 52 -21.62 -4.06 -10.85
N THR A 53 -20.32 -3.81 -10.70
CA THR A 53 -19.75 -3.19 -9.49
C THR A 53 -19.53 -1.70 -9.74
N LEU A 54 -20.32 -0.88 -9.05
CA LEU A 54 -20.08 0.56 -9.00
C LEU A 54 -19.03 0.85 -7.94
N LEU A 55 -17.95 1.52 -8.33
CA LEU A 55 -17.07 2.18 -7.36
C LEU A 55 -17.80 3.45 -6.90
N TYR A 56 -18.24 3.47 -5.64
CA TYR A 56 -18.68 4.72 -5.03
C TYR A 56 -17.49 5.68 -4.94
N ASP A 57 -17.77 6.97 -5.12
CA ASP A 57 -16.76 8.01 -5.01
C ASP A 57 -16.03 7.86 -3.66
N ASN A 58 -14.70 7.83 -3.70
CA ASN A 58 -13.81 7.67 -2.54
C ASN A 58 -13.64 6.25 -1.94
N GLN A 59 -13.94 5.15 -2.66
CA GLN A 59 -13.62 3.78 -2.19
C GLN A 59 -12.47 3.10 -2.97
N ASN A 60 -11.44 2.70 -2.23
CA ASN A 60 -10.55 1.61 -2.63
C ASN A 60 -11.12 0.29 -2.06
N ILE A 61 -11.55 -0.62 -2.93
CA ILE A 61 -12.02 -1.94 -2.50
C ILE A 61 -10.79 -2.80 -2.17
N ASN A 62 -10.54 -3.00 -0.88
CA ASN A 62 -9.52 -3.92 -0.39
C ASN A 62 -10.07 -4.71 0.79
N VAL A 63 -9.39 -5.79 1.18
CA VAL A 63 -9.86 -6.67 2.26
C VAL A 63 -10.08 -5.90 3.58
N HIS A 64 -9.34 -4.81 3.81
CA HIS A 64 -9.48 -4.00 5.01
C HIS A 64 -10.76 -3.16 5.00
N THR A 65 -11.23 -2.67 3.84
CA THR A 65 -12.51 -1.94 3.77
C THR A 65 -13.72 -2.85 3.98
N VAL A 66 -13.61 -4.13 3.65
CA VAL A 66 -14.64 -5.15 3.94
C VAL A 66 -14.63 -5.59 5.41
N LEU A 67 -13.46 -5.62 6.06
CA LEU A 67 -13.29 -6.05 7.46
C LEU A 67 -13.45 -4.91 8.49
N ALA A 68 -13.57 -3.65 8.06
CA ALA A 68 -13.59 -2.48 8.94
C ALA A 68 -14.84 -2.34 9.84
N ALA A 69 -15.71 -3.35 9.94
CA ALA A 69 -16.91 -3.30 10.78
C ALA A 69 -16.68 -3.85 12.21
N ASP A 70 -15.49 -3.68 12.79
CA ASP A 70 -15.18 -4.15 14.15
C ASP A 70 -14.77 -3.01 15.11
N LYS A 71 -14.88 -3.27 16.42
CA LYS A 71 -14.86 -2.36 17.59
C LYS A 71 -13.75 -1.29 17.64
N LEU A 72 -12.74 -1.35 16.79
CA LEU A 72 -11.72 -0.31 16.66
C LEU A 72 -12.29 1.00 16.09
N VAL A 73 -13.31 0.93 15.23
CA VAL A 73 -13.90 2.12 14.57
C VAL A 73 -14.52 3.08 15.57
N GLU A 74 -15.17 2.57 16.62
CA GLU A 74 -15.80 3.41 17.65
C GLU A 74 -14.78 4.26 18.42
N LYS A 75 -13.54 3.77 18.57
CA LYS A 75 -12.44 4.53 19.19
C LYS A 75 -11.78 5.53 18.21
N LEU A 76 -11.91 5.30 16.90
CA LEU A 76 -11.44 6.19 15.83
C LEU A 76 -12.42 7.35 15.56
N LEU A 77 -13.71 7.18 15.85
CA LEU A 77 -14.75 8.20 15.70
C LEU A 77 -14.77 9.27 16.82
N MET A 78 -13.67 9.43 17.56
CA MET A 78 -13.59 10.43 18.63
C MET A 78 -13.74 11.85 18.08
N PRO A 79 -14.57 12.71 18.70
CA PRO A 79 -14.72 14.10 18.28
C PRO A 79 -13.39 14.86 18.45
N ASN A 80 -13.15 15.84 17.58
CA ASN A 80 -11.91 16.66 17.51
C ASN A 80 -11.73 17.64 18.70
N THR A 81 -12.10 17.24 19.91
CA THR A 81 -12.06 18.10 21.10
C THR A 81 -10.66 18.26 21.69
N LEU A 82 -9.72 17.38 21.33
CA LEU A 82 -8.36 17.38 21.87
C LEU A 82 -7.41 18.31 21.13
N GLY A 83 -7.75 18.73 19.89
CA GLY A 83 -6.88 19.57 19.07
C GLY A 83 -5.45 19.04 19.01
N LEU A 84 -4.47 19.90 19.29
CA LEU A 84 -3.04 19.55 19.29
C LEU A 84 -2.54 18.88 20.57
N ALA A 85 -3.35 18.80 21.63
CA ALA A 85 -2.90 18.30 22.94
C ALA A 85 -2.16 16.96 22.88
N PRO A 86 -2.54 15.97 22.04
CA PRO A 86 -1.82 14.69 21.95
C PRO A 86 -0.41 14.78 21.35
N ILE A 87 -0.10 15.82 20.58
CA ILE A 87 1.18 15.97 19.86
C ILE A 87 1.99 17.20 20.30
N GLU A 88 1.44 18.05 21.16
CA GLU A 88 2.02 19.34 21.56
C GLU A 88 3.43 19.16 22.16
N ASP A 89 3.62 18.19 23.05
CA ASP A 89 4.93 17.92 23.67
C ASP A 89 5.98 17.49 22.64
N HIS A 90 5.58 16.68 21.65
CA HIS A 90 6.45 16.28 20.54
C HIS A 90 6.82 17.47 19.65
N LEU A 91 5.85 18.33 19.33
CA LEU A 91 6.09 19.55 18.55
C LEU A 91 7.03 20.50 19.29
N LYS A 92 6.81 20.71 20.59
CA LYS A 92 7.69 21.53 21.43
C LYS A 92 9.10 20.96 21.53
N ALA A 93 9.22 19.63 21.65
CA ALA A 93 10.51 18.96 21.64
C ALA A 93 11.26 19.22 20.32
N ILE A 94 10.63 19.05 19.16
CA ILE A 94 11.27 19.31 17.86
C ILE A 94 11.70 20.78 17.72
N ARG A 95 10.78 21.72 18.04
CA ARG A 95 11.03 23.17 17.91
C ARG A 95 12.12 23.72 18.83
N SER A 96 12.39 23.05 19.95
CA SER A 96 13.42 23.48 20.92
C SER A 96 14.80 22.89 20.65
N ALA A 97 15.00 22.17 19.55
CA ALA A 97 16.31 21.70 19.15
C ALA A 97 17.20 22.87 18.70
N ASN A 98 18.43 22.94 19.22
CA ASN A 98 19.39 24.00 18.92
C ASN A 98 20.36 23.63 17.80
N SER A 99 20.27 22.41 17.27
CA SER A 99 21.08 21.92 16.16
C SER A 99 20.34 20.85 15.36
N THR A 100 20.78 20.62 14.13
CA THR A 100 20.27 19.54 13.28
C THR A 100 20.45 18.17 13.93
N VAL A 101 21.59 17.93 14.59
CA VAL A 101 21.87 16.66 15.28
C VAL A 101 20.88 16.44 16.43
N GLU A 102 20.64 17.48 17.23
CA GLU A 102 19.66 17.41 18.32
C GLU A 102 18.24 17.17 17.79
N ALA A 103 17.86 17.82 16.68
CA ALA A 103 16.57 17.61 16.05
C ALA A 103 16.38 16.16 15.56
N ILE A 104 17.42 15.55 14.98
CA ILE A 104 17.41 14.14 14.54
C ILE A 104 17.21 13.20 15.73
N PHE A 105 17.96 13.39 16.82
CA PHE A 105 17.82 12.53 18.01
C PHE A 105 16.45 12.67 18.68
N ARG A 106 15.91 13.89 18.75
CA ARG A 106 14.55 14.13 19.26
C ARG A 106 13.50 13.48 18.35
N GLY A 107 13.67 13.58 17.03
CA GLY A 107 12.81 12.88 16.07
C GLY A 107 12.86 11.36 16.23
N ALA A 108 14.04 10.77 16.46
CA ALA A 108 14.15 9.33 16.73
C ALA A 108 13.43 8.91 18.02
N ALA A 109 13.50 9.72 19.07
CA ALA A 109 12.76 9.48 20.31
C ALA A 109 11.24 9.55 20.10
N ILE A 110 10.77 10.54 19.32
CA ILE A 110 9.36 10.68 18.95
C ILE A 110 8.90 9.49 18.12
N ALA A 111 9.68 9.08 17.12
CA ALA A 111 9.37 7.93 16.28
C ALA A 111 9.17 6.65 17.11
N LYS A 112 9.99 6.45 18.15
CA LYS A 112 9.83 5.35 19.10
C LYS A 112 8.55 5.48 19.94
N ALA A 113 8.20 6.70 20.37
CA ALA A 113 7.03 6.95 21.21
C ALA A 113 5.70 6.84 20.44
N THR A 114 5.69 7.22 19.15
CA THR A 114 4.49 7.27 18.32
C THR A 114 4.36 6.07 17.38
N GLY A 115 5.45 5.33 17.15
CA GLY A 115 5.53 4.30 16.12
C GLY A 115 5.66 4.86 14.69
N MET A 116 5.83 6.17 14.52
CA MET A 116 5.95 6.83 13.21
C MET A 116 7.43 7.01 12.83
N PRO A 117 7.98 6.23 11.88
CA PRO A 117 9.38 6.37 11.49
C PRO A 117 9.59 7.66 10.68
N LEU A 118 10.40 8.61 11.22
CA LEU A 118 10.62 9.92 10.59
C LEU A 118 11.79 9.94 9.59
N PHE A 119 12.91 9.30 9.92
CA PHE A 119 14.14 9.37 9.13
C PHE A 119 14.67 8.00 8.72
N MET A 120 14.52 7.03 9.61
CA MET A 120 14.99 5.67 9.45
C MET A 120 14.01 4.76 10.16
N LYS A 121 13.59 3.70 9.49
CA LYS A 121 12.83 2.62 10.10
C LYS A 121 13.81 1.55 10.51
N LEU A 122 13.87 1.28 11.81
CA LEU A 122 14.63 0.16 12.35
C LEU A 122 13.70 -1.03 12.47
N THR A 123 14.00 -2.12 11.76
CA THR A 123 13.21 -3.35 11.78
C THR A 123 14.09 -4.54 12.11
N VAL A 124 13.51 -5.52 12.80
CA VAL A 124 14.17 -6.79 13.07
C VAL A 124 13.55 -7.83 12.15
N SER A 125 14.36 -8.39 11.25
CA SER A 125 13.93 -9.38 10.27
C SER A 125 14.95 -10.52 10.19
N GLY A 126 14.61 -11.60 9.47
CA GLY A 126 15.52 -12.71 9.25
C GLY A 126 16.81 -12.26 8.57
N ASP A 127 17.95 -12.76 9.02
CA ASP A 127 19.24 -12.43 8.43
C ASP A 127 19.37 -13.10 7.05
N ASN A 128 19.59 -12.27 6.01
CA ASN A 128 19.79 -12.74 4.64
C ASN A 128 21.00 -13.68 4.48
N ALA A 129 22.01 -13.58 5.35
CA ALA A 129 23.17 -14.46 5.35
C ALA A 129 22.95 -15.76 6.14
N ASP A 130 22.04 -15.75 7.12
CA ASP A 130 21.69 -16.90 7.96
C ASP A 130 20.23 -16.79 8.43
N ALA A 131 19.33 -17.46 7.69
CA ALA A 131 17.90 -17.41 7.95
C ALA A 131 17.48 -18.02 9.32
N THR A 132 18.41 -18.60 10.10
CA THR A 132 18.15 -19.06 11.48
C THR A 132 18.29 -17.94 12.52
N ARG A 133 18.75 -16.75 12.11
CA ARG A 133 18.99 -15.59 12.97
C ARG A 133 18.13 -14.42 12.55
N TYR A 134 18.00 -13.47 13.48
CA TYR A 134 17.48 -12.14 13.19
C TYR A 134 18.63 -11.14 13.11
N ALA A 135 18.49 -10.18 12.20
CA ALA A 135 19.35 -9.01 12.09
C ALA A 135 18.51 -7.73 12.23
N LEU A 136 19.19 -6.66 12.69
CA LEU A 136 18.62 -5.32 12.70
C LEU A 136 18.88 -4.66 11.35
N TYR A 137 17.82 -4.24 10.67
CA TYR A 137 17.85 -3.55 9.40
C TYR A 137 17.48 -2.09 9.57
N ALA A 138 18.21 -1.24 8.85
CA ALA A 138 17.95 0.18 8.70
C ALA A 138 17.34 0.41 7.31
N GLU A 139 16.04 0.74 7.27
CA GLU A 139 15.26 0.92 6.04
C GLU A 139 14.81 2.37 5.88
N HIS A 140 14.66 2.79 4.62
CA HIS A 140 13.99 4.06 4.31
C HIS A 140 12.54 4.02 4.84
N PRO A 141 12.05 5.08 5.53
CA PRO A 141 10.74 5.05 6.19
C PRO A 141 9.53 5.04 5.23
N GLY A 142 9.78 5.19 3.93
CA GLY A 142 8.76 5.35 2.90
C GLY A 142 8.60 6.81 2.50
N LEU A 143 8.01 7.03 1.33
CA LEU A 143 7.72 8.36 0.82
C LEU A 143 6.31 8.80 1.26
N PRO A 144 6.06 10.12 1.43
CA PRO A 144 4.75 10.63 1.80
C PRO A 144 3.69 10.47 0.69
N LEU A 145 4.12 10.18 -0.53
CA LEU A 145 3.29 9.85 -1.69
C LEU A 145 3.88 8.61 -2.39
N GLU A 146 3.12 7.98 -3.27
CA GLU A 146 3.66 6.89 -4.10
C GLU A 146 4.83 7.40 -4.96
N GLU A 147 5.84 6.54 -5.12
CA GLU A 147 7.10 6.87 -5.81
C GLU A 147 6.88 7.42 -7.22
N ILE A 148 5.88 6.92 -7.94
CA ILE A 148 5.53 7.34 -9.30
C ILE A 148 5.25 8.85 -9.40
N PHE A 149 4.74 9.48 -8.34
CA PHE A 149 4.50 10.93 -8.34
C PHE A 149 5.77 11.76 -8.29
N PHE A 150 6.90 11.17 -7.87
CA PHE A 150 8.21 11.84 -7.88
C PHE A 150 9.03 11.50 -9.11
N GLU A 151 8.75 10.37 -9.75
CA GLU A 151 9.44 9.93 -10.97
C GLU A 151 8.80 10.47 -12.26
N GLU A 152 7.47 10.59 -12.29
CA GLU A 152 6.71 11.00 -13.48
C GLU A 152 6.30 12.49 -13.43
N PRO A 153 6.91 13.36 -14.26
CA PRO A 153 6.66 14.80 -14.19
C PRO A 153 5.21 15.21 -14.45
N VAL A 154 4.50 14.45 -15.28
CA VAL A 154 3.09 14.71 -15.60
C VAL A 154 2.19 14.47 -14.38
N LEU A 155 2.46 13.41 -13.63
CA LEU A 155 1.71 13.09 -12.42
C LEU A 155 2.06 14.09 -11.30
N TRP A 156 3.34 14.43 -11.13
CA TRP A 156 3.75 15.45 -10.17
C TRP A 156 3.05 16.79 -10.44
N ALA A 157 3.07 17.26 -11.69
CA ALA A 157 2.46 18.53 -12.07
C ALA A 157 0.95 18.57 -11.76
N ALA A 158 0.26 17.42 -11.80
CA ALA A 158 -1.16 17.34 -11.46
C ALA A 158 -1.45 17.52 -9.97
N ILE A 159 -0.51 17.13 -9.09
CA ILE A 159 -0.72 17.10 -7.63
C ILE A 159 0.14 18.09 -6.83
N GLU A 160 1.16 18.69 -7.44
CA GLU A 160 2.15 19.50 -6.73
C GLU A 160 1.50 20.63 -5.93
N LYS A 161 0.63 21.40 -6.58
CA LYS A 161 -0.06 22.54 -5.96
C LYS A 161 -0.90 22.09 -4.74
N PRO A 162 -1.88 21.17 -4.87
CA PRO A 162 -2.67 20.74 -3.73
C PRO A 162 -1.82 20.04 -2.66
N TYR A 163 -0.75 19.33 -3.01
CA TYR A 163 0.16 18.72 -2.05
C TYR A 163 0.91 19.77 -1.21
N ARG A 164 1.42 20.84 -1.84
CA ARG A 164 2.05 21.96 -1.13
C ARG A 164 1.06 22.71 -0.24
N GLU A 165 -0.16 22.93 -0.73
CA GLU A 165 -1.24 23.56 0.06
C GLU A 165 -1.61 22.70 1.28
N TYR A 166 -1.68 21.37 1.11
CA TYR A 166 -1.91 20.42 2.21
C TYR A 166 -0.82 20.52 3.29
N ILE A 167 0.45 20.53 2.88
CA ILE A 167 1.58 20.67 3.80
C ILE A 167 1.48 22.01 4.56
N ALA A 168 1.35 23.13 3.85
CA ALA A 168 1.28 24.46 4.47
C ALA A 168 0.10 24.59 5.45
N THR A 169 -1.07 24.07 5.08
CA THR A 169 -2.26 24.04 5.93
C THR A 169 -2.02 23.22 7.19
N THR A 170 -1.39 22.05 7.05
CA THR A 170 -1.08 21.17 8.19
C THR A 170 -0.13 21.84 9.18
N PHE A 171 0.92 22.50 8.69
CA PHE A 171 1.85 23.26 9.56
C PHE A 171 1.16 24.44 10.24
N THR A 172 0.29 25.15 9.53
CA THR A 172 -0.51 26.25 10.09
C THR A 172 -1.41 25.75 11.23
N LEU A 173 -2.14 24.65 11.00
CA LEU A 173 -2.98 24.02 12.01
C LEU A 173 -2.18 23.51 13.20
N ALA A 174 -0.92 23.10 12.99
CA ALA A 174 0.00 22.72 14.06
C ALA A 174 0.59 23.92 14.83
N GLY A 175 0.17 25.15 14.54
CA GLY A 175 0.63 26.36 15.24
C GLY A 175 1.91 26.98 14.68
N ARG A 176 2.26 26.70 13.43
CA ARG A 176 3.37 27.35 12.71
C ARG A 176 2.83 28.31 11.66
N ALA A 177 2.81 29.60 12.00
CA ALA A 177 2.17 30.64 11.19
C ALA A 177 2.96 31.09 9.94
N ASP A 178 4.19 30.59 9.75
CA ASP A 178 5.17 31.01 8.74
C ASP A 178 5.59 29.89 7.76
N ALA A 179 4.76 28.86 7.60
CA ALA A 179 5.05 27.68 6.77
C ALA A 179 4.59 27.81 5.30
#